data_AF-A0A3D1IAW4-F1
#
_entry.id   AF-A0A3D1IAW4-F1
#
_cell.length_a   1.000
_cell.length_b   1.000
_cell.length_c   1.000
_cell.angle_alpha   90.00
_cell.angle_beta   90.00
_cell.angle_gamma   90.00
#
_symmetry.space_group_name_H-M   'P 1'
#
loop_
_entity.id
_entity.type
_entity.pdbx_description
1 polymer ?
#
loop_
_entity_poly.entity_id
_entity_poly.type
_entity_poly.pdbx_seq_one_letter_code
_entity_poly.pdbx_strand_id
1 'polypeptide(L)'
;MLCLAVVGVAAAGVAQLAGPLPKVKFKQKPDAGLSVKRPPLEAKLRLQKALQADPETADMLRVVAQALAEGMENGGGPAGRLAQNALRRHPGADREALRKFIADVGSVETPPNARTRSLRVGDVSSPLSESVLANVRGSYLRGVGRGMQRGPAINPNVVRAGLKLSKELVERLNHPCITKIDPRSSQGYRAGQRLSFYGWKFSPDRAENSLVLMKVLGNGSLGERARFAPAVSSESAMEAVLPGDLEPGQYQLKVVVKRGGLIDESPLVLLPIQSPPPPEPALASLSPGTLTPGREAVATGANYTKQINRLAFVMLAPMEGQELTFSVKVDGKDCLSVMGKVLNDTQLSFALPRVMQPGRYRLAVHVGGVFSPWVVVNVSPLQYRVRFTQIHCLDESDPEWAGHDEVFTAWCIVADGVARAKSVGDHTEYYNWDDGDWDRYYPDDQNVFPEGDNGSVRQALAISTSLFEWDAGDMKKVNEVIGVISEVTQAILKYKGDVEWAELVKALTPVVQKLVTWFGGNPDPLGTQVAGWSAMDLAALTDNPERKFGGKLSFLNNDDTGSYEVFFEVSEKL
;
A
#
# COMPACT_ATOMS: atom_id res chain seq x y z
N MET A 1 39.73 -40.50 35.10
CA MET A 1 39.02 -41.79 35.14
C MET A 1 38.68 -42.19 33.70
N LEU A 2 39.25 -43.32 33.25
CA LEU A 2 39.13 -44.05 31.96
C LEU A 2 39.31 -43.22 30.67
N CYS A 3 40.39 -43.32 29.86
CA CYS A 3 41.14 -44.46 29.29
C CYS A 3 40.27 -45.55 28.66
N LEU A 4 40.28 -45.66 27.31
CA LEU A 4 40.89 -46.79 26.57
C LEU A 4 40.67 -46.66 25.06
N ALA A 5 41.76 -46.87 24.31
CA ALA A 5 41.80 -47.19 22.90
C ALA A 5 41.68 -48.71 22.72
N VAL A 6 41.04 -49.20 21.65
CA VAL A 6 41.29 -50.55 21.11
C VAL A 6 41.17 -50.57 19.57
N VAL A 7 42.15 -51.25 18.99
CA VAL A 7 42.45 -51.60 17.60
C VAL A 7 41.70 -52.87 17.15
N GLY A 8 41.43 -53.02 15.84
CA GLY A 8 41.45 -54.35 15.18
C GLY A 8 40.47 -54.53 14.02
N VAL A 9 40.93 -54.58 12.76
CA VAL A 9 41.45 -55.73 11.97
C VAL A 9 40.42 -56.24 10.94
N ALA A 10 40.81 -56.05 9.68
CA ALA A 10 40.63 -56.80 8.43
C ALA A 10 39.64 -57.99 8.34
N ALA A 11 38.95 -58.03 7.19
CA ALA A 11 38.66 -59.26 6.46
C ALA A 11 38.92 -59.03 4.95
N ALA A 12 39.69 -59.94 4.36
CA ALA A 12 40.05 -60.02 2.95
C ALA A 12 39.40 -61.25 2.30
N GLY A 13 39.19 -61.20 0.98
CA GLY A 13 38.78 -62.31 0.09
C GLY A 13 38.18 -61.76 -1.22
N VAL A 14 38.96 -61.51 -2.30
CA VAL A 14 39.39 -62.44 -3.40
C VAL A 14 38.16 -63.01 -4.14
N ALA A 15 37.90 -62.79 -5.44
CA ALA A 15 38.74 -62.96 -6.64
C ALA A 15 38.12 -62.23 -7.88
N GLN A 16 38.92 -61.63 -8.79
CA GLN A 16 39.14 -62.04 -10.21
C GLN A 16 37.88 -62.04 -11.13
N LEU A 17 37.79 -61.39 -12.29
CA LEU A 17 38.68 -61.30 -13.47
C LEU A 17 38.10 -60.25 -14.44
N ALA A 18 38.97 -59.43 -15.06
CA ALA A 18 38.91 -58.95 -16.47
C ALA A 18 39.59 -57.57 -16.59
N GLY A 19 40.82 -57.55 -17.10
CA GLY A 19 41.29 -56.41 -17.91
C GLY A 19 41.38 -56.88 -19.37
N PRO A 20 41.94 -56.07 -20.28
CA PRO A 20 41.79 -54.62 -20.46
C PRO A 20 41.27 -54.33 -21.89
N LEU A 21 40.75 -53.13 -22.16
CA LEU A 21 40.64 -52.63 -23.54
C LEU A 21 41.29 -51.25 -23.66
N PRO A 22 42.28 -51.08 -24.55
CA PRO A 22 42.90 -49.79 -24.81
C PRO A 22 41.91 -48.89 -25.57
N LYS A 23 41.67 -47.68 -25.06
CA LYS A 23 41.00 -46.63 -25.85
C LYS A 23 41.93 -46.22 -26.99
N VAL A 24 41.65 -46.76 -28.16
CA VAL A 24 42.25 -46.38 -29.45
C VAL A 24 41.93 -44.90 -29.71
N LYS A 25 42.97 -44.07 -29.83
CA LYS A 25 42.84 -42.72 -30.40
C LYS A 25 42.66 -42.84 -31.91
N PHE A 26 41.44 -42.72 -32.40
CA PHE A 26 41.21 -42.40 -33.80
C PHE A 26 41.36 -40.89 -33.99
N LYS A 27 42.53 -40.47 -34.50
CA LYS A 27 42.65 -39.22 -35.26
C LYS A 27 42.19 -39.53 -36.68
N GLN A 28 40.95 -39.24 -37.00
CA GLN A 28 40.53 -38.94 -38.37
C GLN A 28 40.11 -37.48 -38.39
N LYS A 29 40.91 -36.64 -39.05
CA LYS A 29 40.43 -35.36 -39.56
C LYS A 29 39.41 -35.68 -40.65
N PRO A 30 38.16 -35.24 -40.56
CA PRO A 30 37.35 -35.04 -41.76
C PRO A 30 37.95 -33.84 -42.50
N ASP A 31 38.02 -33.95 -43.82
CA ASP A 31 38.47 -32.88 -44.70
C ASP A 31 37.69 -31.58 -44.44
N ALA A 32 38.42 -30.47 -44.48
CA ALA A 32 37.89 -29.13 -44.35
C ALA A 32 36.88 -28.84 -45.48
N GLY A 33 35.61 -29.11 -45.22
CA GLY A 33 34.51 -28.43 -45.90
C GLY A 33 34.55 -26.97 -45.47
N LEU A 34 34.88 -26.07 -46.39
CA LEU A 34 34.70 -24.63 -46.25
C LEU A 34 33.20 -24.37 -45.98
N SER A 35 32.83 -24.31 -44.70
CA SER A 35 31.55 -23.72 -44.27
C SER A 35 31.65 -22.22 -44.53
N VAL A 36 30.84 -21.76 -45.47
CA VAL A 36 30.66 -20.34 -45.77
C VAL A 36 29.95 -19.72 -44.57
N LYS A 37 30.65 -18.93 -43.74
CA LYS A 37 30.00 -17.99 -42.80
C LYS A 37 28.92 -17.25 -43.58
N ARG A 38 27.65 -17.45 -43.23
CA ARG A 38 26.55 -16.75 -43.91
C ARG A 38 26.83 -15.25 -43.77
N PRO A 39 26.84 -14.47 -44.87
CA PRO A 39 27.05 -13.04 -44.75
C PRO A 39 25.94 -12.45 -43.88
N PRO A 40 26.26 -11.50 -42.97
CA PRO A 40 25.28 -10.92 -42.07
C PRO A 40 24.13 -10.31 -42.88
N LEU A 41 22.90 -10.70 -42.54
CA LEU A 41 21.69 -10.09 -43.10
C LEU A 41 21.73 -8.58 -42.83
N GLU A 42 21.47 -7.75 -43.83
CA GLU A 42 21.37 -6.29 -43.61
C GLU A 42 20.30 -6.00 -42.53
N ALA A 43 20.59 -5.07 -41.61
CA ALA A 43 19.73 -4.72 -40.47
C ALA A 43 18.25 -4.49 -40.85
N LYS A 44 18.02 -3.91 -42.04
CA LYS A 44 16.71 -3.70 -42.62
C LYS A 44 15.94 -5.00 -42.88
N LEU A 45 16.60 -6.02 -43.45
CA LEU A 45 15.98 -7.31 -43.77
C LEU A 45 15.67 -8.12 -42.50
N ARG A 46 16.47 -7.95 -41.44
CA ARG A 46 16.19 -8.51 -40.10
C ARG A 46 14.95 -7.90 -39.48
N LEU A 47 14.89 -6.57 -39.47
CA LEU A 47 13.73 -5.83 -38.97
C LEU A 47 12.47 -6.19 -39.76
N GLN A 48 12.57 -6.31 -41.09
CA GLN A 48 11.46 -6.73 -41.94
C GLN A 48 10.91 -8.11 -41.56
N LYS A 49 11.78 -9.12 -41.37
CA LYS A 49 11.36 -10.46 -40.92
C LYS A 49 10.74 -10.44 -39.52
N ALA A 50 11.33 -9.71 -38.58
CA ALA A 50 10.85 -9.59 -37.21
C ALA A 50 9.50 -8.85 -37.11
N LEU A 51 9.25 -7.86 -37.98
CA LEU A 51 7.98 -7.15 -38.04
C LEU A 51 6.89 -7.96 -38.76
N GLN A 52 7.24 -8.83 -39.70
CA GLN A 52 6.29 -9.73 -40.35
C GLN A 52 5.79 -10.84 -39.40
N ALA A 53 6.64 -11.31 -38.48
CA ALA A 53 6.29 -12.33 -37.50
C ALA A 53 5.34 -11.85 -36.39
N ASP A 54 5.26 -10.54 -36.15
CA ASP A 54 4.44 -9.95 -35.07
C ASP A 54 3.91 -8.56 -35.48
N PRO A 55 2.70 -8.52 -36.05
CA PRO A 55 2.07 -7.31 -36.60
C PRO A 55 1.70 -6.25 -35.55
N GLU A 56 1.36 -6.65 -34.32
CA GLU A 56 0.95 -5.69 -33.27
C GLU A 56 2.12 -4.82 -32.83
N THR A 57 3.30 -5.44 -32.64
CA THR A 57 4.53 -4.70 -32.36
C THR A 57 4.98 -3.88 -33.56
N ALA A 58 4.72 -4.34 -34.80
CA ALA A 58 5.03 -3.57 -36.00
C ALA A 58 4.25 -2.25 -36.05
N ASP A 59 2.96 -2.28 -35.74
CA ASP A 59 2.13 -1.08 -35.69
C ASP A 59 2.58 -0.14 -34.56
N MET A 60 2.97 -0.67 -33.40
CA MET A 60 3.53 0.14 -32.32
C MET A 60 4.85 0.80 -32.68
N LEU A 61 5.80 0.05 -33.29
CA LEU A 61 7.09 0.59 -33.74
C LEU A 61 6.91 1.67 -34.81
N ARG A 62 5.90 1.55 -35.69
CA ARG A 62 5.56 2.60 -36.66
C ARG A 62 5.07 3.88 -35.98
N VAL A 63 4.19 3.77 -34.99
CA VAL A 63 3.70 4.94 -34.24
C VAL A 63 4.85 5.61 -33.48
N VAL A 64 5.77 4.82 -32.92
CA VAL A 64 6.98 5.32 -32.26
C VAL A 64 7.92 6.00 -33.25
N ALA A 65 8.19 5.38 -34.41
CA ALA A 65 9.03 5.96 -35.46
C ALA A 65 8.45 7.28 -35.98
N GLN A 66 7.13 7.35 -36.18
CA GLN A 66 6.45 8.58 -36.54
C GLN A 66 6.59 9.66 -35.46
N ALA A 67 6.36 9.32 -34.19
CA ALA A 67 6.51 10.25 -33.08
C ALA A 67 7.95 10.78 -32.94
N LEU A 68 8.95 9.92 -33.17
CA LEU A 68 10.36 10.31 -33.18
C LEU A 68 10.69 11.25 -34.35
N ALA A 69 10.20 10.94 -35.56
CA ALA A 69 10.34 11.81 -36.72
C ALA A 69 9.77 13.22 -36.43
N GLU A 70 8.54 13.28 -35.93
CA GLU A 70 7.88 14.53 -35.52
C GLU A 70 8.67 15.27 -34.42
N GLY A 71 9.18 14.55 -33.42
CA GLY A 71 9.95 15.11 -32.30
C GLY A 71 11.31 15.67 -32.72
N MET A 72 11.95 15.07 -33.73
CA MET A 72 13.23 15.52 -34.28
C MET A 72 13.07 16.74 -35.21
N GLU A 73 11.91 16.92 -35.84
CA GLU A 73 11.61 18.02 -36.77
C GLU A 73 10.91 19.24 -36.12
N ASN A 74 10.95 19.36 -34.79
CA ASN A 74 10.39 20.44 -33.93
C ASN A 74 9.02 20.20 -33.28
N GLY A 75 8.52 18.96 -33.20
CA GLY A 75 7.43 18.57 -32.30
C GLY A 75 6.01 18.81 -32.82
N GLY A 76 5.77 18.57 -34.11
CA GLY A 76 4.47 18.73 -34.75
C GLY A 76 3.43 17.67 -34.36
N GLY A 77 2.99 17.65 -33.10
CA GLY A 77 1.94 16.74 -32.60
C GLY A 77 2.03 16.44 -31.10
N PRO A 78 0.98 15.88 -30.45
CA PRO A 78 1.08 15.38 -29.08
C PRO A 78 2.17 14.32 -28.90
N ALA A 79 2.25 13.37 -29.84
CA ALA A 79 3.27 12.31 -29.83
C ALA A 79 4.69 12.86 -30.10
N GLY A 80 4.84 13.76 -31.09
CA GLY A 80 6.11 14.47 -31.33
C GLY A 80 6.62 15.26 -30.12
N ARG A 81 5.74 15.90 -29.33
CA ARG A 81 6.13 16.60 -28.09
C ARG A 81 6.62 15.64 -26.99
N LEU A 82 5.99 14.46 -26.88
CA LEU A 82 6.44 13.41 -25.96
C LEU A 82 7.82 12.89 -26.35
N ALA A 83 8.05 12.64 -27.65
CA ALA A 83 9.35 12.26 -28.20
C ALA A 83 10.41 13.33 -27.98
N GLN A 84 10.08 14.61 -28.19
CA GLN A 84 11.00 15.71 -27.91
C GLN A 84 11.40 15.78 -26.42
N ASN A 85 10.46 15.54 -25.50
CA ASN A 85 10.74 15.50 -24.07
C ASN A 85 11.59 14.29 -23.66
N ALA A 86 11.45 13.14 -24.32
CA ALA A 86 12.34 12.00 -24.15
C ALA A 86 13.75 12.33 -24.66
N LEU A 87 13.88 12.84 -25.89
CA LEU A 87 15.16 13.26 -26.48
C LEU A 87 15.90 14.32 -25.66
N ARG A 88 15.19 15.21 -24.96
CA ARG A 88 15.81 16.19 -24.04
C ARG A 88 16.36 15.56 -22.76
N ARG A 89 15.72 14.50 -22.27
CA ARG A 89 16.17 13.73 -21.09
C ARG A 89 17.32 12.78 -21.42
N HIS A 90 17.50 12.46 -22.70
CA HIS A 90 18.59 11.63 -23.24
C HIS A 90 19.49 12.45 -24.19
N PRO A 91 20.26 13.44 -23.70
CA PRO A 91 21.09 14.30 -24.56
C PRO A 91 22.22 13.55 -25.27
N GLY A 92 22.60 12.36 -24.76
CA GLY A 92 23.58 11.48 -25.40
C GLY A 92 23.05 10.61 -26.53
N ALA A 93 21.73 10.59 -26.78
CA ALA A 93 21.14 9.68 -27.76
C ALA A 93 21.68 9.89 -29.18
N ASP A 94 22.13 8.80 -29.83
CA ASP A 94 22.58 8.81 -31.21
C ASP A 94 21.44 9.15 -32.19
N ARG A 95 21.43 10.40 -32.64
CA ARG A 95 20.41 10.92 -33.56
C ARG A 95 20.53 10.34 -34.97
N GLU A 96 21.71 9.88 -35.37
CA GLU A 96 21.91 9.26 -36.67
C GLU A 96 21.32 7.85 -36.66
N ALA A 97 21.56 7.09 -35.60
CA ALA A 97 20.92 5.82 -35.36
C ALA A 97 19.38 5.95 -35.30
N LEU A 98 18.84 6.93 -34.57
CA LEU A 98 17.40 7.16 -34.53
C LEU A 98 16.79 7.49 -35.91
N ARG A 99 17.49 8.28 -36.75
CA ARG A 99 17.05 8.55 -38.12
C ARG A 99 17.06 7.29 -38.99
N LYS A 100 18.10 6.47 -38.86
CA LYS A 100 18.20 5.20 -39.56
C LYS A 100 17.07 4.26 -39.15
N PHE A 101 16.74 4.20 -37.86
CA PHE A 101 15.60 3.43 -37.33
C PHE A 101 14.28 3.86 -37.97
N ILE A 102 14.01 5.17 -37.98
CA ILE A 102 12.81 5.75 -38.59
C ILE A 102 12.71 5.36 -40.06
N ALA A 103 13.80 5.49 -40.81
CA ALA A 103 13.85 5.14 -42.23
C ALA A 103 13.62 3.64 -42.46
N ASP A 104 14.26 2.78 -41.67
CA ASP A 104 14.15 1.34 -41.80
C ASP A 104 12.72 0.86 -41.48
N VAL A 105 12.13 1.29 -40.35
CA VAL A 105 10.73 1.00 -39.99
C VAL A 105 9.75 1.51 -41.05
N GLY A 106 9.95 2.72 -41.55
CA GLY A 106 9.11 3.34 -42.59
C GLY A 106 9.16 2.61 -43.94
N SER A 107 10.23 1.85 -44.20
CA SER A 107 10.44 1.13 -45.45
C SER A 107 9.90 -0.32 -45.44
N VAL A 108 9.35 -0.81 -44.33
CA VAL A 108 8.80 -2.16 -44.21
C VAL A 108 7.36 -2.22 -44.72
N GLU A 109 7.16 -2.91 -45.85
CA GLU A 109 5.84 -3.12 -46.48
C GLU A 109 4.82 -3.74 -45.51
N THR A 110 3.60 -3.20 -45.47
CA THR A 110 2.48 -3.77 -44.71
C THR A 110 2.02 -5.09 -45.31
N PRO A 111 1.84 -6.16 -44.51
CA PRO A 111 1.23 -7.40 -45.00
C PRO A 111 -0.18 -7.12 -45.58
N PRO A 112 -0.56 -7.72 -46.72
CA PRO A 112 -1.83 -7.44 -47.40
C PRO A 112 -3.09 -7.72 -46.57
N ASN A 113 -2.97 -8.52 -45.50
CA ASN A 113 -4.09 -9.01 -44.70
C ASN A 113 -4.12 -8.49 -43.25
N ALA A 114 -3.30 -7.49 -42.91
CA ALA A 114 -3.50 -6.79 -41.65
C ALA A 114 -4.80 -5.98 -41.77
N ARG A 115 -5.91 -6.49 -41.22
CA ARG A 115 -7.08 -5.66 -40.93
C ARG A 115 -6.60 -4.53 -40.03
N THR A 116 -6.31 -3.40 -40.64
CA THR A 116 -6.02 -2.14 -39.98
C THR A 116 -7.25 -1.77 -39.17
N ARG A 117 -7.31 -2.20 -37.91
CA ARG A 117 -7.87 -1.35 -36.86
C ARG A 117 -6.93 -0.16 -36.83
N SER A 118 -7.20 0.81 -37.70
CA SER A 118 -6.34 1.95 -37.89
C SER A 118 -6.19 2.63 -36.54
N LEU A 119 -5.03 2.49 -35.91
CA LEU A 119 -4.59 3.30 -34.79
C LEU A 119 -4.27 4.69 -35.34
N ARG A 120 -5.28 5.38 -35.90
CA ARG A 120 -5.20 6.80 -36.22
C ARG A 120 -5.31 7.55 -34.90
N VAL A 121 -4.34 8.42 -34.66
CA VAL A 121 -4.28 9.33 -33.50
C VAL A 121 -5.52 10.26 -33.40
N GLY A 122 -6.38 10.29 -34.42
CA GLY A 122 -7.57 11.15 -34.49
C GLY A 122 -8.91 10.55 -34.05
N ASP A 123 -9.08 9.23 -33.93
CA ASP A 123 -10.41 8.62 -33.73
C ASP A 123 -10.51 7.84 -32.41
N VAL A 124 -10.64 8.53 -31.28
CA VAL A 124 -11.09 7.91 -30.01
C VAL A 124 -11.98 8.90 -29.24
N SER A 125 -13.26 8.93 -29.57
CA SER A 125 -14.31 9.52 -28.76
C SER A 125 -15.42 8.50 -28.50
N SER A 126 -15.13 7.45 -27.72
CA SER A 126 -16.17 6.58 -27.17
C SER A 126 -15.76 6.03 -25.80
N PRO A 127 -16.57 6.21 -24.74
CA PRO A 127 -16.28 5.68 -23.41
C PRO A 127 -16.54 4.16 -23.36
N LEU A 128 -15.66 3.46 -22.65
CA LEU A 128 -15.80 2.03 -22.33
C LEU A 128 -17.04 1.78 -21.45
N SER A 129 -17.70 0.64 -21.69
CA SER A 129 -19.05 0.30 -21.25
C SER A 129 -19.23 0.01 -19.76
N GLU A 130 -20.32 0.53 -19.17
CA GLU A 130 -20.81 0.33 -17.79
C GLU A 130 -21.10 -1.14 -17.38
N SER A 131 -20.97 -2.12 -18.28
CA SER A 131 -21.30 -3.53 -18.01
C SER A 131 -20.28 -4.26 -17.11
N VAL A 132 -19.08 -3.69 -16.90
CA VAL A 132 -18.03 -4.32 -16.08
C VAL A 132 -18.18 -3.95 -14.58
N LEU A 133 -18.78 -2.81 -14.26
CA LEU A 133 -18.93 -2.32 -12.87
C LEU A 133 -20.13 -2.92 -12.11
N ALA A 134 -21.04 -3.62 -12.79
CA ALA A 134 -22.28 -4.11 -12.19
C ALA A 134 -22.15 -5.44 -11.43
N ASN A 135 -21.12 -6.25 -11.68
CA ASN A 135 -21.08 -7.63 -11.18
C ASN A 135 -20.40 -7.84 -9.82
N VAL A 136 -19.86 -6.79 -9.18
CA VAL A 136 -19.16 -6.92 -7.88
C VAL A 136 -20.01 -6.42 -6.69
N ARG A 137 -21.11 -5.69 -6.92
CA ARG A 137 -21.90 -5.04 -5.85
C ARG A 137 -23.09 -5.86 -5.29
N GLY A 138 -23.32 -7.08 -5.75
CA GLY A 138 -24.60 -7.78 -5.57
C GLY A 138 -24.83 -8.59 -4.28
N SER A 139 -23.81 -8.94 -3.49
CA SER A 139 -23.94 -10.16 -2.66
C SER A 139 -23.78 -10.02 -1.14
N TYR A 140 -23.67 -8.81 -0.56
CA TYR A 140 -23.30 -8.68 0.87
C TYR A 140 -24.18 -7.79 1.78
N LEU A 141 -25.37 -7.37 1.34
CA LEU A 141 -26.21 -6.43 2.12
C LEU A 141 -27.67 -6.89 2.33
N ARG A 142 -27.89 -8.14 2.74
CA ARG A 142 -29.20 -8.56 3.27
C ARG A 142 -29.07 -9.40 4.53
N GLY A 143 -29.18 -8.73 5.66
CA GLY A 143 -29.42 -9.37 6.94
C GLY A 143 -28.95 -8.50 8.08
N VAL A 144 -29.91 -7.93 8.81
CA VAL A 144 -29.93 -7.64 10.26
C VAL A 144 -30.53 -6.27 10.52
N GLY A 145 -31.78 -6.28 11.00
CA GLY A 145 -32.41 -5.11 11.56
C GLY A 145 -33.78 -5.43 12.14
N ARG A 146 -33.87 -5.47 13.48
CA ARG A 146 -34.91 -4.85 14.33
C ARG A 146 -35.04 -5.54 15.69
N GLY A 147 -34.99 -4.75 16.76
CA GLY A 147 -35.47 -5.15 18.08
C GLY A 147 -35.10 -4.15 19.17
N MET A 148 -36.01 -3.24 19.54
CA MET A 148 -35.97 -2.59 20.85
C MET A 148 -37.39 -2.21 21.30
N GLN A 149 -37.89 -2.97 22.28
CA GLN A 149 -39.17 -2.75 22.96
C GLN A 149 -39.04 -1.60 23.98
N ARG A 150 -40.07 -0.75 24.05
CA ARG A 150 -40.25 0.27 25.10
C ARG A 150 -41.02 -0.35 26.27
N GLY A 151 -40.48 -0.23 27.49
CA GLY A 151 -41.21 -0.51 28.73
C GLY A 151 -42.17 0.62 29.13
N PRO A 152 -43.23 0.35 29.91
CA PRO A 152 -44.32 1.28 30.13
C PRO A 152 -44.04 2.29 31.26
N ALA A 153 -44.44 3.55 31.03
CA ALA A 153 -44.47 4.61 32.02
C ALA A 153 -45.71 4.48 32.91
N ILE A 154 -45.53 4.60 34.23
CA ILE A 154 -46.62 4.57 35.21
C ILE A 154 -47.27 5.96 35.30
N ASN A 155 -48.60 5.99 35.19
CA ASN A 155 -49.46 7.18 35.14
C ASN A 155 -49.89 7.61 36.57
N PRO A 156 -49.85 8.90 36.95
CA PRO A 156 -50.13 9.37 38.32
C PRO A 156 -51.58 9.27 38.82
N ASN A 157 -52.54 8.75 38.05
CA ASN A 157 -53.97 8.80 38.42
C ASN A 157 -54.47 7.65 39.34
N VAL A 158 -53.60 7.01 40.11
CA VAL A 158 -53.96 5.82 40.93
C VAL A 158 -54.78 6.15 42.19
N VAL A 159 -54.96 7.43 42.55
CA VAL A 159 -55.64 7.80 43.80
C VAL A 159 -57.18 7.63 43.76
N ARG A 160 -57.81 7.41 42.60
CA ARG A 160 -59.26 7.14 42.54
C ARG A 160 -59.68 5.67 42.66
N ALA A 161 -58.74 4.73 42.67
CA ALA A 161 -59.03 3.31 42.55
C ALA A 161 -58.73 2.51 43.83
N GLY A 162 -59.25 2.94 44.99
CA GLY A 162 -59.50 2.09 46.17
C GLY A 162 -58.42 1.05 46.59
N LEU A 163 -57.15 1.29 46.27
CA LEU A 163 -56.07 0.34 46.52
C LEU A 163 -55.60 0.47 47.96
N LYS A 164 -55.54 -0.65 48.68
CA LYS A 164 -54.88 -0.74 50.00
C LYS A 164 -53.40 -0.39 49.81
N LEU A 165 -53.07 0.87 50.02
CA LEU A 165 -51.69 1.35 50.02
C LEU A 165 -50.96 0.68 51.20
N SER A 166 -49.74 0.18 50.97
CA SER A 166 -48.93 -0.38 52.05
C SER A 166 -48.67 0.69 53.12
N LYS A 167 -48.46 0.28 54.37
CA LYS A 167 -48.18 1.19 55.49
C LYS A 167 -47.01 2.14 55.17
N GLU A 168 -45.97 1.62 54.50
CA GLU A 168 -44.84 2.39 53.95
C GLU A 168 -45.25 3.46 52.92
N LEU A 169 -46.22 3.17 52.04
CA LEU A 169 -46.66 4.13 51.03
C LEU A 169 -47.56 5.22 51.64
N VAL A 170 -48.34 4.90 52.67
CA VAL A 170 -49.12 5.86 53.46
C VAL A 170 -48.19 6.77 54.26
N GLU A 171 -47.14 6.22 54.89
CA GLU A 171 -46.11 7.01 55.56
C GLU A 171 -45.37 7.93 54.57
N ARG A 172 -45.02 7.45 53.36
CA ARG A 172 -44.40 8.29 52.30
C ARG A 172 -45.30 9.41 51.76
N LEU A 173 -46.62 9.29 51.86
CA LEU A 173 -47.56 10.34 51.45
C LEU A 173 -47.67 11.48 52.49
N ASN A 174 -47.20 11.25 53.71
CA ASN A 174 -47.23 12.26 54.78
C ASN A 174 -46.03 13.20 54.76
N HIS A 175 -44.96 12.85 54.03
CA HIS A 175 -43.71 13.62 53.93
C HIS A 175 -43.57 14.31 52.56
N PRO A 176 -42.82 15.43 52.46
CA PRO A 176 -42.45 16.01 51.17
C PRO A 176 -41.69 14.98 50.33
N CYS A 177 -41.91 14.99 49.02
CA CYS A 177 -41.28 14.00 48.14
C CYS A 177 -40.99 14.61 46.78
N ILE A 178 -39.78 14.38 46.26
CA ILE A 178 -39.43 14.66 44.88
C ILE A 178 -39.68 13.40 44.06
N THR A 179 -40.54 13.50 43.06
CA THR A 179 -40.85 12.39 42.13
C THR A 179 -40.16 12.53 40.79
N LYS A 180 -39.85 13.76 40.38
CA LYS A 180 -39.21 14.06 39.10
C LYS A 180 -38.36 15.32 39.20
N ILE A 181 -37.22 15.31 38.51
CA ILE A 181 -36.34 16.45 38.31
C ILE A 181 -36.31 16.74 36.80
N ASP A 182 -36.41 18.01 36.43
CA ASP A 182 -36.39 18.47 35.04
C ASP A 182 -35.35 19.59 34.84
N PRO A 183 -34.58 19.59 33.74
CA PRO A 183 -34.57 18.61 32.65
C PRO A 183 -34.07 17.24 33.11
N ARG A 184 -34.73 16.16 32.70
CA ARG A 184 -34.26 14.80 32.99
C ARG A 184 -32.90 14.57 32.32
N SER A 185 -31.89 14.12 33.09
CA SER A 185 -30.55 13.84 32.56
C SER A 185 -30.08 12.43 32.90
N SER A 186 -29.56 11.71 31.91
CA SER A 186 -28.85 10.44 32.09
C SER A 186 -27.35 10.60 32.36
N GLN A 187 -26.78 11.75 31.99
CA GLN A 187 -25.35 12.07 32.13
C GLN A 187 -25.05 12.87 33.42
N GLY A 188 -26.09 13.25 34.18
CA GLY A 188 -25.99 14.14 35.36
C GLY A 188 -26.28 15.61 35.05
N TYR A 189 -26.13 16.47 36.05
CA TYR A 189 -26.47 17.89 36.02
C TYR A 189 -25.21 18.77 36.09
N ARG A 190 -25.29 20.02 35.65
CA ARG A 190 -24.15 20.96 35.70
C ARG A 190 -24.26 21.86 36.93
N ALA A 191 -23.11 22.26 37.49
CA ALA A 191 -23.07 23.34 38.48
C ALA A 191 -23.72 24.61 37.89
N GLY A 192 -24.48 25.35 38.71
CA GLY A 192 -25.21 26.54 38.23
C GLY A 192 -26.45 26.23 37.37
N GLN A 193 -26.80 24.96 37.13
CA GLN A 193 -27.97 24.62 36.31
C GLN A 193 -29.28 24.90 37.05
N ARG A 194 -30.23 25.54 36.38
CA ARG A 194 -31.62 25.68 36.85
C ARG A 194 -32.35 24.34 36.68
N LEU A 195 -32.95 23.87 37.77
CA LEU A 195 -33.73 22.63 37.82
C LEU A 195 -35.13 22.90 38.36
N SER A 196 -36.10 22.15 37.82
CA SER A 196 -37.47 22.10 38.33
C SER A 196 -37.70 20.75 39.02
N PHE A 197 -38.10 20.79 40.28
CA PHE A 197 -38.38 19.64 41.12
C PHE A 197 -39.89 19.47 41.24
N TYR A 198 -40.41 18.36 40.75
CA TYR A 198 -41.83 18.00 40.83
C TYR A 198 -42.04 16.95 41.91
N GLY A 199 -43.16 17.06 42.61
CA GLY A 199 -43.38 16.32 43.84
C GLY A 199 -44.71 16.63 44.50
N TRP A 200 -44.76 16.44 45.80
CA TRP A 200 -45.90 16.82 46.64
C TRP A 200 -45.44 17.28 48.01
N LYS A 201 -46.34 17.97 48.72
CA LYS A 201 -46.18 18.46 50.11
C LYS A 201 -45.01 19.43 50.28
N PHE A 202 -44.62 20.11 49.22
CA PHE A 202 -43.79 21.31 49.33
C PHE A 202 -44.62 22.45 49.94
N SER A 203 -43.97 23.44 50.55
CA SER A 203 -44.70 24.65 50.97
C SER A 203 -44.91 25.59 49.78
N PRO A 204 -46.09 26.20 49.61
CA PRO A 204 -46.25 27.28 48.63
C PRO A 204 -45.41 28.52 48.99
N ASP A 205 -45.03 28.69 50.26
CA ASP A 205 -44.05 29.70 50.67
C ASP A 205 -42.63 29.16 50.45
N ARG A 206 -41.88 29.79 49.53
CA ARG A 206 -40.48 29.42 49.26
C ARG A 206 -39.58 29.54 50.48
N ALA A 207 -39.87 30.43 51.43
CA ALA A 207 -39.06 30.63 52.64
C ALA A 207 -39.16 29.43 53.60
N GLU A 208 -40.24 28.66 53.51
CA GLU A 208 -40.46 27.44 54.28
C GLU A 208 -39.78 26.21 53.66
N ASN A 209 -39.26 26.30 52.43
CA ASN A 209 -38.57 25.20 51.77
C ASN A 209 -37.06 25.40 51.76
N SER A 210 -36.30 24.35 52.03
CA SER A 210 -34.84 24.32 51.91
C SER A 210 -34.41 23.07 51.16
N LEU A 211 -33.68 23.23 50.07
CA LEU A 211 -33.03 22.15 49.34
C LEU A 211 -31.66 21.90 49.96
N VAL A 212 -31.39 20.64 50.33
CA VAL A 212 -30.15 20.21 50.98
C VAL A 212 -29.44 19.23 50.05
N LEU A 213 -28.27 19.63 49.57
CA LEU A 213 -27.43 18.85 48.68
C LEU A 213 -26.31 18.18 49.49
N MET A 214 -26.25 16.86 49.42
CA MET A 214 -25.30 16.00 50.12
C MET A 214 -24.31 15.40 49.11
N LYS A 215 -23.00 15.53 49.35
CA LYS A 215 -21.96 14.86 48.55
C LYS A 215 -21.74 13.45 49.09
N VAL A 216 -21.67 12.47 48.19
CA VAL A 216 -21.23 11.11 48.53
C VAL A 216 -19.71 11.12 48.62
N LEU A 217 -19.17 10.85 49.81
CA LEU A 217 -17.73 10.80 50.08
C LEU A 217 -17.16 9.44 49.69
N GLY A 218 -15.83 9.33 49.56
CA GLY A 218 -15.15 8.11 49.08
C GLY A 218 -15.38 6.86 49.94
N ASN A 219 -15.79 7.03 51.20
CA ASN A 219 -16.18 5.95 52.12
C ASN A 219 -17.68 5.61 52.09
N GLY A 220 -18.45 6.20 51.16
CA GLY A 220 -19.90 6.03 51.03
C GLY A 220 -20.75 6.88 51.99
N SER A 221 -20.14 7.62 52.91
CA SER A 221 -20.87 8.54 53.79
C SER A 221 -21.36 9.80 53.05
N LEU A 222 -22.38 10.46 53.60
CA LEU A 222 -22.95 11.68 53.05
C LEU A 222 -22.50 12.90 53.87
N GLY A 223 -21.93 13.91 53.19
CA GLY A 223 -21.64 15.21 53.80
C GLY A 223 -22.51 16.31 53.19
N GLU A 224 -23.14 17.15 54.02
CA GLU A 224 -23.88 18.32 53.53
C GLU A 224 -22.92 19.27 52.82
N ARG A 225 -23.15 19.52 51.53
CA ARG A 225 -22.32 20.39 50.70
C ARG A 225 -22.91 21.79 50.57
N ALA A 226 -24.23 21.87 50.46
CA ALA A 226 -24.93 23.13 50.26
C ALA A 226 -26.38 23.05 50.73
N ARG A 227 -26.90 24.19 51.18
CA ARG A 227 -28.31 24.40 51.51
C ARG A 227 -28.78 25.69 50.86
N PHE A 228 -29.87 25.62 50.12
CA PHE A 228 -30.37 26.76 49.34
C PHE A 228 -31.90 26.74 49.26
N ALA A 229 -32.50 27.93 49.12
CA ALA A 229 -33.94 28.07 48.95
C ALA A 229 -34.34 27.96 47.47
N PRO A 230 -35.54 27.46 47.16
CA PRO A 230 -36.07 27.54 45.81
C PRO A 230 -36.37 28.99 45.42
N ALA A 231 -36.19 29.32 44.14
CA ALA A 231 -36.54 30.62 43.57
C ALA A 231 -38.07 30.82 43.53
N VAL A 232 -38.79 29.75 43.17
CA VAL A 232 -40.25 29.67 43.07
C VAL A 232 -40.71 28.36 43.72
N SER A 233 -41.83 28.39 44.43
CA SER A 233 -42.41 27.21 45.08
C SER A 233 -43.93 27.17 44.95
N SER A 234 -44.46 25.96 44.95
CA SER A 234 -45.88 25.60 45.01
C SER A 234 -45.98 24.27 45.75
N GLU A 235 -47.19 23.77 46.03
CA GLU A 235 -47.34 22.49 46.74
C GLU A 235 -46.83 21.26 45.99
N SER A 236 -46.66 21.37 44.66
CA SER A 236 -46.29 20.25 43.78
C SER A 236 -45.05 20.48 42.92
N ALA A 237 -44.51 21.70 42.90
CA ALA A 237 -43.33 22.04 42.13
C ALA A 237 -42.48 23.13 42.78
N MET A 238 -41.16 23.03 42.63
CA MET A 238 -40.18 24.05 43.01
C MET A 238 -39.19 24.25 41.89
N GLU A 239 -38.60 25.43 41.81
CA GLU A 239 -37.47 25.70 40.93
C GLU A 239 -36.29 26.25 41.70
N ALA A 240 -35.10 25.75 41.44
CA ALA A 240 -33.88 26.26 42.05
C ALA A 240 -32.68 26.16 41.11
N VAL A 241 -31.66 26.95 41.39
CA VAL A 241 -30.39 26.92 40.67
C VAL A 241 -29.38 26.17 41.53
N LEU A 242 -28.74 25.14 40.97
CA LEU A 242 -27.67 24.43 41.66
C LEU A 242 -26.51 25.39 41.98
N PRO A 243 -25.78 25.21 43.10
CA PRO A 243 -24.57 25.99 43.37
C PRO A 243 -23.58 25.94 42.20
N GLY A 244 -22.91 27.06 41.92
CA GLY A 244 -21.98 27.20 40.79
C GLY A 244 -20.61 26.56 41.02
N ASP A 245 -20.30 26.21 42.27
CA ASP A 245 -19.02 25.72 42.77
C ASP A 245 -19.04 24.21 43.09
N LEU A 246 -19.96 23.46 42.47
CA LEU A 246 -20.05 22.02 42.65
C LEU A 246 -18.98 21.29 41.84
N GLU A 247 -18.20 20.46 42.53
CA GLU A 247 -17.26 19.55 41.89
C GLU A 247 -18.01 18.37 41.24
N PRO A 248 -17.47 17.79 40.15
CA PRO A 248 -18.01 16.56 39.58
C PRO A 248 -18.08 15.41 40.60
N GLY A 249 -19.14 14.60 40.55
CA GLY A 249 -19.29 13.46 41.45
C GLY A 249 -20.73 13.04 41.71
N GLN A 250 -20.90 12.12 42.65
CA GLN A 250 -22.21 11.63 43.09
C GLN A 250 -22.73 12.50 44.23
N TYR A 251 -23.95 13.05 44.06
CA TYR A 251 -24.64 13.78 45.10
C TYR A 251 -26.04 13.21 45.31
N GLN A 252 -26.61 13.53 46.46
CA GLN A 252 -27.98 13.26 46.82
C GLN A 252 -28.65 14.55 47.28
N LEU A 253 -29.93 14.72 46.97
CA LEU A 253 -30.70 15.91 47.28
C LEU A 253 -31.92 15.53 48.13
N LYS A 254 -32.21 16.32 49.16
CA LYS A 254 -33.49 16.27 49.87
C LYS A 254 -34.10 17.66 50.01
N VAL A 255 -35.40 17.71 50.24
CA VAL A 255 -36.16 18.92 50.59
C VAL A 255 -36.44 18.88 52.09
N VAL A 256 -36.23 20.00 52.77
CA VAL A 256 -36.66 20.22 54.14
C VAL A 256 -37.74 21.29 54.13
N VAL A 257 -38.93 20.96 54.63
CA VAL A 257 -40.08 21.87 54.70
C VAL A 257 -40.35 22.23 56.16
N LYS A 258 -40.44 23.52 56.47
CA LYS A 258 -40.75 24.03 57.81
C LYS A 258 -42.17 24.59 57.82
N ARG A 259 -43.10 23.97 58.54
CA ARG A 259 -44.50 24.44 58.63
C ARG A 259 -44.97 24.45 60.07
N GLY A 260 -45.38 25.62 60.58
CA GLY A 260 -45.96 25.73 61.92
C GLY A 260 -45.06 25.21 63.06
N GLY A 261 -43.73 25.35 62.93
CA GLY A 261 -42.75 24.87 63.90
C GLY A 261 -42.34 23.40 63.75
N LEU A 262 -43.00 22.63 62.87
CA LEU A 262 -42.59 21.27 62.51
C LEU A 262 -41.60 21.30 61.33
N ILE A 263 -40.61 20.41 61.37
CA ILE A 263 -39.63 20.21 60.31
C ILE A 263 -39.90 18.84 59.69
N ASP A 264 -40.10 18.82 58.38
CA ASP A 264 -40.32 17.61 57.62
C ASP A 264 -39.30 17.47 56.49
N GLU A 265 -38.86 16.25 56.18
CA GLU A 265 -37.79 16.00 55.22
C GLU A 265 -38.20 14.98 54.16
N SER A 266 -37.78 15.23 52.92
CA SER A 266 -37.99 14.28 51.84
C SER A 266 -36.95 13.16 51.87
N PRO A 267 -37.26 12.00 51.27
CA PRO A 267 -36.24 11.02 50.90
C PRO A 267 -35.15 11.66 50.05
N LEU A 268 -33.95 11.09 50.13
CA LEU A 268 -32.80 11.48 49.31
C LEU A 268 -32.99 11.00 47.87
N VAL A 269 -32.73 11.89 46.91
CA VAL A 269 -32.80 11.61 45.47
C VAL A 269 -31.41 11.78 44.86
N LEU A 270 -30.99 10.83 44.01
CA LEU A 270 -29.71 10.89 43.32
C LEU A 270 -29.65 12.08 42.35
N LEU A 271 -28.55 12.84 42.42
CA LEU A 271 -28.29 14.01 41.61
C LEU A 271 -26.81 14.03 41.19
N PRO A 272 -26.37 13.21 40.23
CA PRO A 272 -24.98 13.20 39.80
C PRO A 272 -24.61 14.54 39.14
N ILE A 273 -23.46 15.10 39.48
CA ILE A 273 -22.91 16.31 38.85
C ILE A 273 -21.91 15.89 37.78
N GLN A 274 -22.13 16.36 36.55
CA GLN A 274 -21.32 16.08 35.36
C GLN A 274 -19.86 16.46 35.59
N SER A 275 -18.95 15.55 35.27
CA SER A 275 -17.59 15.94 34.91
C SER A 275 -17.63 16.70 33.59
N PRO A 276 -16.92 17.82 33.43
CA PRO A 276 -16.70 18.37 32.11
C PRO A 276 -16.11 17.26 31.22
N PRO A 277 -16.53 17.15 29.96
CA PRO A 277 -15.96 16.13 29.06
C PRO A 277 -14.44 16.30 29.04
N PRO A 278 -13.67 15.19 29.02
CA PRO A 278 -12.23 15.26 28.89
C PRO A 278 -11.85 16.13 27.70
N PRO A 279 -10.81 16.98 27.80
CA PRO A 279 -10.39 17.79 26.68
C PRO A 279 -9.98 16.89 25.51
N GLU A 280 -10.39 17.26 24.30
CA GLU A 280 -10.13 16.48 23.09
C GLU A 280 -8.62 16.30 22.89
N PRO A 281 -8.17 15.13 22.38
CA PRO A 281 -6.78 14.96 22.01
C PRO A 281 -6.44 15.93 20.87
N ALA A 282 -5.34 16.64 21.01
CA ALA A 282 -4.84 17.52 19.95
C ALA A 282 -3.64 16.84 19.27
N LEU A 283 -3.55 16.95 17.95
CA LEU A 283 -2.36 16.57 17.19
C LEU A 283 -1.70 17.85 16.67
N ALA A 284 -0.45 18.09 17.07
CA ALA A 284 0.30 19.28 16.70
C ALA A 284 1.34 18.98 15.61
N SER A 285 2.04 17.85 15.71
CA SER A 285 3.08 17.48 14.75
C SER A 285 3.34 15.96 14.71
N LEU A 286 4.04 15.53 13.66
CA LEU A 286 4.51 14.16 13.47
C LEU A 286 6.02 14.18 13.25
N SER A 287 6.71 13.21 13.84
CA SER A 287 8.14 12.98 13.64
C SER A 287 8.41 11.51 13.30
N PRO A 288 8.92 11.20 12.10
CA PRO A 288 9.18 12.13 10.98
C PRO A 288 7.89 12.73 10.40
N GLY A 289 7.99 13.88 9.72
CA GLY A 289 6.84 14.57 9.13
C GLY A 289 6.27 13.87 7.88
N THR A 290 7.10 13.10 7.19
CA THR A 290 6.68 12.14 6.16
C THR A 290 6.75 10.76 6.78
N LEU A 291 5.65 10.02 6.73
CA LEU A 291 5.55 8.70 7.35
C LEU A 291 6.08 7.62 6.39
N THR A 292 6.84 6.67 6.91
CA THR A 292 7.33 5.53 6.13
C THR A 292 6.70 4.24 6.66
N PRO A 293 6.08 3.41 5.81
CA PRO A 293 5.56 2.10 6.21
C PRO A 293 6.59 1.27 6.98
N GLY A 294 6.17 0.61 8.06
CA GLY A 294 7.02 -0.22 8.91
C GLY A 294 8.00 0.53 9.82
N ARG A 295 8.04 1.87 9.78
CA ARG A 295 8.87 2.68 10.69
C ARG A 295 8.03 3.27 11.81
N GLU A 296 8.64 3.37 12.98
CA GLU A 296 8.03 4.06 14.11
C GLU A 296 7.99 5.57 13.85
N ALA A 297 6.83 6.17 14.12
CA ALA A 297 6.61 7.59 14.10
C ALA A 297 6.04 8.04 15.44
N VAL A 298 6.33 9.28 15.81
CA VAL A 298 5.84 9.91 17.04
C VAL A 298 4.89 11.04 16.70
N ALA A 299 3.65 10.92 17.16
CA ALA A 299 2.67 11.99 17.18
C ALA A 299 2.87 12.84 18.44
N THR A 300 3.08 14.13 18.26
CA THR A 300 3.20 15.11 19.36
C THR A 300 1.97 16.02 19.38
N GLY A 301 1.45 16.28 20.57
CA GLY A 301 0.21 17.01 20.77
C GLY A 301 -0.15 17.21 22.24
N ALA A 302 -1.43 17.08 22.58
CA ALA A 302 -1.92 17.28 23.94
C ALA A 302 -3.09 16.35 24.28
N ASN A 303 -3.32 16.16 25.58
CA ASN A 303 -4.45 15.45 26.18
C ASN A 303 -4.52 13.94 25.91
N TYR A 304 -3.41 13.29 25.54
CA TYR A 304 -3.42 11.84 25.26
C TYR A 304 -3.63 10.98 26.51
N THR A 305 -3.43 11.51 27.72
CA THR A 305 -3.67 10.77 28.98
C THR A 305 -4.93 11.20 29.71
N LYS A 306 -5.64 12.23 29.23
CA LYS A 306 -6.83 12.80 29.89
C LYS A 306 -8.10 11.99 29.67
N GLN A 307 -8.06 11.04 28.73
CA GLN A 307 -9.20 10.21 28.39
C GLN A 307 -9.41 9.07 29.39
N ILE A 308 -10.68 8.70 29.61
CA ILE A 308 -11.09 7.67 30.58
C ILE A 308 -10.50 6.29 30.21
N ASN A 309 -10.36 6.03 28.90
CA ASN A 309 -9.70 4.84 28.38
C ASN A 309 -8.43 5.27 27.62
N ARG A 310 -7.29 4.66 27.97
CA ARG A 310 -5.98 4.98 27.38
C ARG A 310 -5.66 4.19 26.11
N LEU A 311 -6.60 3.38 25.62
CA LEU A 311 -6.47 2.78 24.29
C LEU A 311 -6.39 3.90 23.25
N ALA A 312 -5.33 3.85 22.47
CA ALA A 312 -5.06 4.83 21.44
C ALA A 312 -4.87 4.16 20.08
N PHE A 313 -5.46 4.76 19.06
CA PHE A 313 -5.36 4.34 17.68
C PHE A 313 -5.00 5.55 16.82
N VAL A 314 -4.29 5.31 15.74
CA VAL A 314 -4.09 6.26 14.66
C VAL A 314 -4.95 5.80 13.50
N MET A 315 -5.88 6.66 13.07
CA MET A 315 -6.73 6.40 11.92
C MET A 315 -6.18 7.11 10.69
N LEU A 316 -6.11 6.40 9.57
CA LEU A 316 -5.69 6.95 8.28
C LEU A 316 -6.78 6.74 7.24
N ALA A 317 -7.28 7.83 6.64
CA ALA A 317 -8.24 7.80 5.55
C ALA A 317 -7.55 8.18 4.22
N PRO A 318 -7.66 7.37 3.16
CA PRO A 318 -7.04 7.64 1.86
C PRO A 318 -7.65 8.89 1.20
N MET A 319 -6.85 9.60 0.39
CA MET A 319 -7.29 10.82 -0.31
C MET A 319 -7.21 10.73 -1.84
N GLU A 320 -6.47 9.78 -2.39
CA GLU A 320 -6.13 9.71 -3.82
C GLU A 320 -6.45 8.31 -4.40
N GLY A 321 -7.56 7.71 -3.95
CA GLY A 321 -8.03 6.42 -4.45
C GLY A 321 -7.20 5.22 -4.00
N GLN A 322 -6.32 5.38 -3.00
CA GLN A 322 -5.56 4.26 -2.45
C GLN A 322 -6.51 3.20 -1.87
N GLU A 323 -6.25 1.94 -2.19
CA GLU A 323 -7.01 0.83 -1.63
C GLU A 323 -6.50 0.48 -0.23
N LEU A 324 -7.43 0.14 0.66
CA LEU A 324 -7.12 -0.34 2.00
C LEU A 324 -7.39 -1.84 2.07
N THR A 325 -6.35 -2.64 2.26
CA THR A 325 -6.47 -4.10 2.42
C THR A 325 -7.33 -4.47 3.64
N PHE A 326 -7.26 -3.65 4.69
CA PHE A 326 -8.07 -3.76 5.90
C PHE A 326 -8.57 -2.37 6.29
N SER A 327 -9.88 -2.23 6.48
CA SER A 327 -10.48 -0.96 6.84
C SER A 327 -11.56 -1.11 7.92
N VAL A 328 -11.71 -0.04 8.70
CA VAL A 328 -12.81 0.18 9.63
C VAL A 328 -13.58 1.42 9.20
N LYS A 329 -14.89 1.42 9.38
CA LYS A 329 -15.72 2.58 9.06
C LYS A 329 -15.70 3.58 10.20
N VAL A 330 -15.18 4.78 9.93
CA VAL A 330 -15.22 5.94 10.84
C VAL A 330 -15.93 7.08 10.10
N ASP A 331 -17.04 7.56 10.65
CA ASP A 331 -17.89 8.60 10.02
C ASP A 331 -18.27 8.29 8.56
N GLY A 332 -18.53 7.00 8.27
CA GLY A 332 -18.89 6.52 6.94
C GLY A 332 -17.72 6.40 5.96
N LYS A 333 -16.48 6.66 6.39
CA LYS A 333 -15.27 6.54 5.57
C LYS A 333 -14.47 5.31 5.97
N ASP A 334 -13.94 4.61 4.98
CA ASP A 334 -13.02 3.51 5.19
C ASP A 334 -11.67 4.06 5.65
N CYS A 335 -11.24 3.66 6.84
CA CYS A 335 -10.01 4.09 7.48
C CYS A 335 -9.16 2.88 7.85
N LEU A 336 -7.84 3.00 7.69
CA LEU A 336 -6.90 2.08 8.32
C LEU A 336 -6.77 2.46 9.80
N SER A 337 -6.82 1.47 10.68
CA SER A 337 -6.60 1.64 12.12
C SER A 337 -5.28 1.01 12.52
N VAL A 338 -4.42 1.81 13.15
CA VAL A 338 -3.13 1.38 13.67
C VAL A 338 -3.12 1.59 15.17
N MET A 339 -2.67 0.59 15.94
CA MET A 339 -2.55 0.74 17.38
C MET A 339 -1.43 1.74 17.72
N GLY A 340 -1.75 2.72 18.55
CA GLY A 340 -0.80 3.69 19.08
C GLY A 340 -0.45 3.38 20.54
N LYS A 341 0.80 3.61 20.92
CA LYS A 341 1.29 3.53 22.29
C LYS A 341 1.40 4.94 22.87
N VAL A 342 0.51 5.29 23.80
CA VAL A 342 0.62 6.55 24.55
C VAL A 342 1.87 6.51 25.42
N LEU A 343 2.82 7.41 25.16
CA LEU A 343 4.06 7.52 25.93
C LEU A 343 3.89 8.46 27.13
N ASN A 344 3.22 9.59 26.90
CA ASN A 344 2.89 10.59 27.91
C ASN A 344 1.71 11.45 27.43
N ASP A 345 1.35 12.52 28.15
CA ASP A 345 0.20 13.36 27.82
C ASP A 345 0.32 14.11 26.47
N THR A 346 1.54 14.22 25.96
CA THR A 346 1.87 14.97 24.74
C THR A 346 2.40 14.10 23.60
N GLN A 347 2.67 12.82 23.85
CA GLN A 347 3.33 11.96 22.86
C GLN A 347 2.70 10.57 22.76
N LEU A 348 2.56 10.11 21.53
CA LEU A 348 2.12 8.77 21.17
C LEU A 348 3.02 8.22 20.06
N SER A 349 3.49 6.98 20.18
CA SER A 349 4.21 6.31 19.10
C SER A 349 3.34 5.30 18.38
N PHE A 350 3.58 5.11 17.08
CA PHE A 350 2.87 4.15 16.24
C PHE A 350 3.75 3.78 15.04
N ALA A 351 3.46 2.66 14.39
CA ALA A 351 4.12 2.26 13.15
C ALA A 351 3.08 1.86 12.12
N LEU A 352 3.18 2.40 10.91
CA LEU A 352 2.28 2.05 9.82
C LEU A 352 2.55 0.60 9.35
N PRO A 353 1.52 -0.16 8.92
CA PRO A 353 1.71 -1.46 8.29
C PRO A 353 2.61 -1.35 7.06
N ARG A 354 3.45 -2.35 6.81
CA ARG A 354 4.39 -2.33 5.67
C ARG A 354 3.68 -2.40 4.31
N VAL A 355 2.58 -3.14 4.23
CA VAL A 355 1.76 -3.31 3.01
C VAL A 355 0.85 -2.10 2.71
N MET A 356 1.23 -0.91 3.17
CA MET A 356 0.47 0.32 2.97
C MET A 356 0.89 1.02 1.68
N GLN A 357 -0.08 1.38 0.83
CA GLN A 357 0.18 2.16 -0.38
C GLN A 357 0.70 3.57 -0.03
N PRO A 358 1.63 4.12 -0.81
CA PRO A 358 2.10 5.48 -0.62
C PRO A 358 1.11 6.52 -1.16
N GLY A 359 1.24 7.76 -0.68
CA GLY A 359 0.43 8.89 -1.12
C GLY A 359 -0.13 9.71 0.04
N ARG A 360 -1.18 10.48 -0.22
CA ARG A 360 -1.78 11.39 0.77
C ARG A 360 -2.89 10.73 1.58
N TYR A 361 -2.81 10.91 2.89
CA TYR A 361 -3.81 10.42 3.84
C TYR A 361 -4.26 11.55 4.76
N ARG A 362 -5.50 11.45 5.25
CA ARG A 362 -5.92 12.18 6.46
C ARG A 362 -5.62 11.32 7.66
N LEU A 363 -4.96 11.88 8.66
CA LEU A 363 -4.60 11.20 9.90
C LEU A 363 -5.33 11.86 11.07
N ALA A 364 -5.89 11.05 11.96
CA ALA A 364 -6.41 11.48 13.25
C ALA A 364 -5.94 10.52 14.36
N VAL A 365 -5.68 11.08 15.53
CA VAL A 365 -5.39 10.31 16.74
C VAL A 365 -6.70 10.08 17.49
N HIS A 366 -7.03 8.83 17.76
CA HIS A 366 -8.22 8.41 18.48
C HIS A 366 -7.83 7.85 19.85
N VAL A 367 -8.16 8.56 20.93
CA VAL A 367 -7.86 8.13 22.30
C VAL A 367 -9.15 8.08 23.10
N GLY A 368 -9.42 6.95 23.73
CA GLY A 368 -10.54 6.80 24.67
C GLY A 368 -11.92 7.15 24.13
N GLY A 369 -12.15 6.98 22.82
CA GLY A 369 -13.42 7.28 22.17
C GLY A 369 -13.51 8.66 21.52
N VAL A 370 -12.45 9.48 21.59
CA VAL A 370 -12.43 10.85 21.07
C VAL A 370 -11.32 11.01 20.04
N PHE A 371 -11.62 11.73 18.95
CA PHE A 371 -10.70 11.99 17.85
C PHE A 371 -10.03 13.35 17.98
N SER A 372 -8.79 13.44 17.53
CA SER A 372 -8.18 14.73 17.20
C SER A 372 -8.75 15.27 15.88
N PRO A 373 -8.59 16.56 15.61
CA PRO A 373 -8.76 17.08 14.25
C PRO A 373 -7.94 16.27 13.24
N TRP A 374 -8.50 16.10 12.04
CA TRP A 374 -7.82 15.43 10.94
C TRP A 374 -6.73 16.33 10.36
N VAL A 375 -5.52 15.80 10.19
CA VAL A 375 -4.41 16.46 9.51
C VAL A 375 -4.04 15.71 8.24
N VAL A 376 -3.53 16.41 7.22
CA VAL A 376 -3.06 15.75 6.01
C VAL A 376 -1.60 15.33 6.18
N VAL A 377 -1.31 14.09 5.85
CA VAL A 377 0.02 13.48 5.95
C VAL A 377 0.40 12.83 4.64
N ASN A 378 1.71 12.73 4.40
CA ASN A 378 2.26 12.00 3.27
C ASN A 378 2.86 10.68 3.77
N VAL A 379 2.52 9.59 3.09
CA VAL A 379 3.16 8.30 3.26
C VAL A 379 4.13 8.11 2.11
N SER A 380 5.42 7.99 2.43
CA SER A 380 6.49 7.80 1.44
C SER A 380 6.43 6.38 0.85
N PRO A 381 6.72 6.21 -0.44
CA PRO A 381 6.99 4.88 -1.00
C PRO A 381 8.20 4.25 -0.33
N LEU A 382 8.17 2.93 -0.19
CA LEU A 382 9.37 2.16 0.13
C LEU A 382 10.34 2.22 -1.06
N GLN A 383 11.62 2.08 -0.74
CA GLN A 383 12.68 2.13 -1.74
C GLN A 383 13.27 0.73 -1.90
N TYR A 384 13.55 0.34 -3.13
CA TYR A 384 14.06 -0.98 -3.45
C TYR A 384 15.35 -0.89 -4.25
N ARG A 385 16.10 -1.99 -4.24
CA ARG A 385 17.23 -2.25 -5.12
C ARG A 385 17.08 -3.64 -5.71
N VAL A 386 17.11 -3.75 -7.02
CA VAL A 386 17.16 -5.03 -7.75
C VAL A 386 18.56 -5.24 -8.28
N ARG A 387 19.15 -6.36 -7.89
CA ARG A 387 20.45 -6.81 -8.36
C ARG A 387 20.32 -8.11 -9.14
N PHE A 388 20.93 -8.17 -10.31
CA PHE A 388 21.17 -9.41 -11.02
C PHE A 388 22.52 -9.96 -10.54
N THR A 389 22.54 -11.16 -10.00
CA THR A 389 23.69 -11.67 -9.23
C THR A 389 24.53 -12.64 -10.02
N GLN A 390 23.89 -13.56 -10.72
CA GLN A 390 24.54 -14.68 -11.41
C GLN A 390 23.80 -15.04 -12.69
N ILE A 391 24.52 -15.66 -13.61
CA ILE A 391 23.99 -16.36 -14.78
C ILE A 391 24.60 -17.77 -14.82
N HIS A 392 23.86 -18.73 -15.38
CA HIS A 392 24.22 -20.15 -15.46
C HIS A 392 23.88 -20.68 -16.85
N CYS A 393 24.86 -21.26 -17.55
CA CYS A 393 24.60 -22.05 -18.76
C CYS A 393 24.09 -23.43 -18.34
N LEU A 394 22.88 -23.78 -18.75
CA LEU A 394 22.33 -25.12 -18.54
C LEU A 394 22.76 -26.09 -19.63
N ASP A 395 22.83 -25.59 -20.86
CA ASP A 395 23.07 -26.32 -22.11
C ASP A 395 23.47 -25.28 -23.16
N GLU A 396 24.67 -25.36 -23.73
CA GLU A 396 25.20 -24.48 -24.77
C GLU A 396 24.56 -24.80 -26.13
N SER A 397 24.14 -26.07 -26.34
CA SER A 397 23.45 -26.55 -27.54
C SER A 397 24.19 -26.28 -28.88
N ASP A 398 24.90 -27.31 -29.36
CA ASP A 398 25.80 -27.36 -30.54
C ASP A 398 27.13 -26.57 -30.33
N PRO A 399 28.10 -27.11 -29.55
CA PRO A 399 29.38 -26.46 -29.31
C PRO A 399 30.08 -26.22 -30.65
N GLU A 400 30.02 -24.98 -31.15
CA GLU A 400 30.67 -24.62 -32.39
C GLU A 400 32.16 -24.91 -32.20
N TRP A 401 32.66 -25.93 -32.91
CA TRP A 401 34.05 -26.36 -32.93
C TRP A 401 35.05 -25.27 -33.40
N ALA A 402 34.60 -24.01 -33.54
CA ALA A 402 35.34 -22.85 -33.96
C ALA A 402 35.01 -21.53 -33.20
N GLY A 403 34.18 -21.54 -32.14
CA GLY A 403 33.78 -20.32 -31.41
C GLY A 403 33.41 -20.60 -29.95
N HIS A 404 33.42 -19.56 -29.11
CA HIS A 404 32.92 -19.61 -27.74
C HIS A 404 31.75 -18.62 -27.66
N ASP A 405 30.68 -18.97 -26.95
CA ASP A 405 29.51 -18.09 -26.84
C ASP A 405 29.80 -16.85 -26.00
N GLU A 406 29.24 -15.72 -26.44
CA GLU A 406 29.31 -14.41 -25.79
C GLU A 406 27.90 -14.03 -25.31
N VAL A 407 27.60 -14.34 -24.05
CA VAL A 407 26.27 -14.12 -23.49
C VAL A 407 26.10 -12.67 -23.02
N PHE A 408 25.07 -12.02 -23.55
CA PHE A 408 24.74 -10.65 -23.27
C PHE A 408 23.35 -10.49 -22.66
N THR A 409 23.25 -9.66 -21.62
CA THR A 409 21.98 -9.37 -20.92
C THR A 409 21.58 -7.90 -21.05
N ALA A 410 20.35 -7.67 -21.52
CA ALA A 410 19.70 -6.35 -21.53
C ALA A 410 18.48 -6.33 -20.61
N TRP A 411 18.31 -5.23 -19.89
CA TRP A 411 17.20 -4.98 -18.98
C TRP A 411 16.40 -3.75 -19.42
N CYS A 412 15.11 -3.94 -19.69
CA CYS A 412 14.15 -2.85 -19.76
C CYS A 412 13.41 -2.74 -18.42
N ILE A 413 13.60 -1.62 -17.74
CA ILE A 413 13.11 -1.38 -16.39
C ILE A 413 11.95 -0.39 -16.47
N VAL A 414 10.82 -0.74 -15.89
CA VAL A 414 9.62 0.09 -15.82
C VAL A 414 9.23 0.26 -14.36
N ALA A 415 9.40 1.46 -13.81
CA ALA A 415 9.03 1.79 -12.43
C ALA A 415 8.06 2.97 -12.41
N ASP A 416 6.87 2.80 -11.83
CA ASP A 416 5.84 3.84 -11.69
C ASP A 416 5.56 4.64 -12.97
N GLY A 417 5.69 3.99 -14.12
CA GLY A 417 5.49 4.67 -15.39
C GLY A 417 6.64 5.49 -15.91
N VAL A 418 7.85 5.15 -15.50
CA VAL A 418 9.08 5.60 -16.13
C VAL A 418 9.81 4.37 -16.63
N ALA A 419 9.96 4.26 -17.95
CA ALA A 419 10.71 3.20 -18.62
C ALA A 419 12.16 3.65 -18.84
N ARG A 420 13.10 2.73 -18.68
CA ARG A 420 14.54 2.91 -18.91
C ARG A 420 15.14 1.61 -19.41
N ALA A 421 16.36 1.69 -19.94
CA ALA A 421 17.12 0.52 -20.33
C ALA A 421 18.52 0.54 -19.70
N LYS A 422 19.02 -0.65 -19.37
CA LYS A 422 20.38 -0.93 -18.95
C LYS A 422 20.83 -2.19 -19.66
N SER A 423 22.11 -2.34 -19.93
CA SER A 423 22.71 -3.64 -20.23
C SER A 423 23.94 -3.89 -19.40
N VAL A 424 24.54 -5.07 -19.55
CA VAL A 424 25.94 -5.28 -19.17
C VAL A 424 26.83 -4.29 -19.92
N GLY A 425 27.83 -3.70 -19.24
CA GLY A 425 28.61 -2.54 -19.71
C GLY A 425 29.55 -2.79 -20.90
N ASP A 426 30.28 -1.74 -21.33
CA ASP A 426 31.30 -1.74 -22.42
C ASP A 426 32.58 -2.54 -22.09
N HIS A 427 32.51 -3.45 -21.11
CA HIS A 427 33.66 -4.15 -20.55
C HIS A 427 33.40 -5.64 -20.52
N THR A 428 34.14 -6.37 -21.36
CA THR A 428 34.37 -7.83 -21.30
C THR A 428 33.10 -8.66 -21.37
N GLU A 429 32.82 -9.20 -22.56
CA GLU A 429 31.80 -10.25 -22.75
C GLU A 429 31.96 -11.36 -21.69
N TYR A 430 30.85 -11.99 -21.30
CA TYR A 430 30.92 -13.27 -20.59
C TYR A 430 31.29 -14.32 -21.64
N TYR A 431 32.60 -14.48 -21.85
CA TYR A 431 33.20 -15.37 -22.85
C TYR A 431 33.38 -16.79 -22.32
N ASN A 432 33.39 -17.77 -23.23
CA ASN A 432 33.78 -19.16 -22.98
C ASN A 432 32.89 -19.85 -21.95
N TRP A 433 31.58 -19.89 -22.20
CA TRP A 433 30.61 -20.54 -21.33
C TRP A 433 30.29 -21.94 -21.83
N ASP A 434 30.76 -22.96 -21.12
CA ASP A 434 30.43 -24.36 -21.40
C ASP A 434 29.18 -24.80 -20.61
N ASP A 435 28.60 -25.96 -20.98
CA ASP A 435 27.52 -26.63 -20.23
C ASP A 435 27.79 -26.69 -18.72
N GLY A 436 26.90 -26.08 -17.93
CA GLY A 436 26.95 -26.09 -16.47
C GLY A 436 27.83 -25.00 -15.86
N ASP A 437 28.38 -24.08 -16.64
CA ASP A 437 29.16 -22.96 -16.14
C ASP A 437 28.29 -21.90 -15.44
N TRP A 438 28.83 -21.37 -14.34
CA TRP A 438 28.21 -20.33 -13.54
C TRP A 438 29.15 -19.16 -13.40
N ASP A 439 28.63 -17.96 -13.59
CA ASP A 439 29.41 -16.77 -13.38
C ASP A 439 28.61 -15.68 -12.70
N ARG A 440 29.32 -14.85 -11.94
CA ARG A 440 28.72 -13.70 -11.27
C ARG A 440 28.74 -12.52 -12.22
N TYR A 441 27.66 -11.77 -12.24
CA TYR A 441 27.67 -10.48 -12.94
C TYR A 441 28.79 -9.60 -12.37
N TYR A 442 29.49 -8.85 -13.20
CA TYR A 442 30.45 -7.85 -12.75
C TYR A 442 29.77 -6.84 -11.81
N PRO A 443 30.47 -6.33 -10.77
CA PRO A 443 29.87 -5.45 -9.77
C PRO A 443 29.07 -4.27 -10.34
N ASP A 444 29.53 -3.68 -11.45
CA ASP A 444 28.89 -2.53 -12.10
C ASP A 444 27.59 -2.93 -12.85
N ASP A 445 27.51 -4.16 -13.33
CA ASP A 445 26.34 -4.70 -14.02
C ASP A 445 25.26 -5.14 -13.04
N GLN A 446 25.66 -5.63 -11.86
CA GLN A 446 24.74 -6.22 -10.89
C GLN A 446 23.59 -5.30 -10.51
N ASN A 447 23.82 -4.01 -10.29
CA ASN A 447 22.78 -3.09 -9.86
C ASN A 447 21.90 -2.62 -11.03
N VAL A 448 20.75 -3.26 -11.24
CA VAL A 448 19.84 -2.98 -12.37
C VAL A 448 18.81 -1.91 -12.02
N PHE A 449 18.32 -1.90 -10.77
CA PHE A 449 17.44 -0.84 -10.28
C PHE A 449 17.79 -0.47 -8.84
N PRO A 450 17.69 0.80 -8.44
CA PRO A 450 17.68 1.99 -9.28
C PRO A 450 19.07 2.27 -9.86
N GLU A 451 19.12 2.95 -11.00
CA GLU A 451 20.36 3.43 -11.62
C GLU A 451 21.07 4.52 -10.78
N GLY A 452 20.31 5.25 -9.95
CA GLY A 452 20.83 6.25 -9.02
C GLY A 452 20.36 6.00 -7.59
N ASP A 453 20.22 7.06 -6.80
CA ASP A 453 19.84 6.91 -5.39
C ASP A 453 18.36 6.59 -5.19
N ASN A 454 17.48 7.12 -6.06
CA ASN A 454 16.05 7.00 -5.89
C ASN A 454 15.50 5.65 -6.38
N GLY A 455 15.29 4.73 -5.43
CA GLY A 455 14.66 3.42 -5.65
C GLY A 455 13.17 3.38 -5.32
N SER A 456 12.50 4.53 -5.23
CA SER A 456 11.09 4.58 -4.81
C SER A 456 10.19 3.81 -5.78
N VAL A 457 9.34 2.93 -5.25
CA VAL A 457 8.27 2.28 -6.01
C VAL A 457 6.93 2.59 -5.35
N ARG A 458 6.06 3.30 -6.07
CA ARG A 458 4.75 3.77 -5.60
C ARG A 458 3.63 2.82 -5.96
N GLN A 459 3.69 2.25 -7.15
CA GLN A 459 2.65 1.40 -7.73
C GLN A 459 3.22 0.06 -8.16
N ALA A 460 4.26 0.06 -9.00
CA ALA A 460 4.80 -1.17 -9.57
C ALA A 460 6.22 -0.99 -10.11
N LEU A 461 6.95 -2.10 -10.12
CA LEU A 461 8.25 -2.26 -10.76
C LEU A 461 8.21 -3.51 -11.62
N ALA A 462 8.65 -3.40 -12.87
CA ALA A 462 8.87 -4.54 -13.74
C ALA A 462 10.20 -4.41 -14.48
N ILE A 463 10.84 -5.56 -14.71
CA ILE A 463 12.10 -5.69 -15.41
C ILE A 463 11.94 -6.79 -16.44
N SER A 464 11.97 -6.40 -17.71
CA SER A 464 12.09 -7.32 -18.84
C SER A 464 13.58 -7.58 -19.09
N THR A 465 13.97 -8.84 -19.07
CA THR A 465 15.37 -9.29 -19.19
C THR A 465 15.50 -10.11 -20.46
N SER A 466 16.30 -9.62 -21.40
CA SER A 466 16.57 -10.28 -22.68
C SER A 466 18.00 -10.80 -22.70
N LEU A 467 18.17 -12.04 -23.17
CA LEU A 467 19.47 -12.66 -23.41
C LEU A 467 19.76 -12.77 -24.90
N PHE A 468 21.02 -12.61 -25.27
CA PHE A 468 21.50 -12.70 -26.64
C PHE A 468 22.88 -13.36 -26.65
N GLU A 469 23.13 -14.19 -27.65
CA GLU A 469 24.48 -14.52 -28.11
C GLU A 469 24.93 -13.43 -29.09
N TRP A 470 26.08 -12.82 -28.86
CA TRP A 470 26.47 -11.60 -29.57
C TRP A 470 27.82 -11.72 -30.27
N ASP A 471 27.85 -11.92 -31.59
CA ASP A 471 29.11 -12.07 -32.33
C ASP A 471 29.86 -10.76 -32.71
N ALA A 472 29.24 -9.56 -32.61
CA ALA A 472 29.87 -8.23 -32.82
C ALA A 472 28.87 -7.04 -32.81
N GLY A 473 29.24 -5.90 -32.18
CA GLY A 473 28.60 -4.58 -32.37
C GLY A 473 28.84 -3.51 -31.27
N ASP A 474 28.25 -2.31 -31.43
CA ASP A 474 28.49 -1.10 -30.60
C ASP A 474 27.36 -0.90 -29.56
N MET A 475 27.56 -1.42 -28.35
CA MET A 475 26.53 -1.60 -27.33
C MET A 475 26.07 -0.32 -26.64
N LYS A 476 26.97 0.65 -26.51
CA LYS A 476 26.64 1.98 -25.99
C LYS A 476 25.53 2.65 -26.80
N LYS A 477 25.59 2.53 -28.14
CA LYS A 477 24.55 3.07 -29.04
C LYS A 477 23.21 2.37 -28.88
N VAL A 478 23.22 1.07 -28.60
CA VAL A 478 22.00 0.27 -28.39
C VAL A 478 21.25 0.75 -27.14
N ASN A 479 21.95 0.91 -26.02
CA ASN A 479 21.36 1.39 -24.76
C ASN A 479 20.77 2.80 -24.88
N GLU A 480 21.50 3.71 -25.53
CA GLU A 480 21.09 5.09 -25.73
C GLU A 480 19.80 5.18 -26.58
N VAL A 481 19.63 4.29 -27.55
CA VAL A 481 18.45 4.27 -28.43
C VAL A 481 17.26 3.53 -27.82
N ILE A 482 17.48 2.42 -27.11
CA ILE A 482 16.42 1.71 -26.38
C ILE A 482 15.83 2.61 -25.30
N GLY A 483 16.65 3.38 -24.58
CA GLY A 483 16.17 4.32 -23.56
C GLY A 483 15.15 5.33 -24.11
N VAL A 484 15.47 5.95 -25.24
CA VAL A 484 14.57 6.92 -25.91
C VAL A 484 13.30 6.23 -26.41
N ILE A 485 13.41 5.09 -27.08
CA ILE A 485 12.27 4.40 -27.68
C ILE A 485 11.32 3.85 -26.61
N SER A 486 11.84 3.30 -25.51
CA SER A 486 11.03 2.81 -24.40
C SER A 486 10.24 3.94 -23.72
N GLU A 487 10.86 5.11 -23.52
CA GLU A 487 10.15 6.29 -22.98
C GLU A 487 9.05 6.79 -23.93
N VAL A 488 9.32 6.84 -25.23
CA VAL A 488 8.33 7.28 -26.24
C VAL A 488 7.16 6.31 -26.32
N THR A 489 7.45 5.00 -26.35
CA THR A 489 6.43 3.93 -26.37
C THR A 489 5.54 4.02 -25.14
N GLN A 490 6.11 4.19 -23.96
CA GLN A 490 5.35 4.38 -22.72
C GLN A 490 4.49 5.65 -22.74
N ALA A 491 5.03 6.75 -23.23
CA ALA A 491 4.29 8.01 -23.28
C ALA A 491 3.08 7.93 -24.25
N ILE A 492 3.24 7.23 -25.37
CA ILE A 492 2.16 6.94 -26.33
C ILE A 492 1.10 6.05 -25.69
N LEU A 493 1.50 4.99 -24.98
CA LEU A 493 0.57 4.07 -24.33
C LEU A 493 -0.24 4.76 -23.23
N LYS A 494 0.39 5.58 -22.39
CA LYS A 494 -0.32 6.43 -21.40
C LYS A 494 -1.27 7.44 -22.04
N TYR A 495 -0.89 8.00 -23.19
CA TYR A 495 -1.75 8.93 -23.92
C TYR A 495 -3.00 8.25 -24.52
N LYS A 496 -2.91 6.95 -24.84
CA LYS A 496 -4.02 6.15 -25.41
C LYS A 496 -5.02 5.64 -24.36
N GLY A 497 -4.74 5.80 -23.07
CA GLY A 497 -5.62 5.43 -21.96
C GLY A 497 -4.86 4.91 -20.75
N ASP A 498 -5.55 4.69 -19.63
CA ASP A 498 -5.01 4.04 -18.43
C ASP A 498 -4.79 2.54 -18.74
N VAL A 499 -3.71 2.23 -19.45
CA VAL A 499 -3.29 0.87 -19.74
C VAL A 499 -2.78 0.25 -18.43
N GLU A 500 -3.30 -0.93 -18.07
CA GLU A 500 -2.82 -1.66 -16.90
C GLU A 500 -1.31 -1.93 -17.02
N TRP A 501 -0.58 -1.77 -15.92
CA TRP A 501 0.89 -1.87 -15.90
C TRP A 501 1.44 -3.16 -16.52
N ALA A 502 0.74 -4.28 -16.34
CA ALA A 502 1.10 -5.56 -16.95
C ALA A 502 1.04 -5.54 -18.48
N GLU A 503 0.07 -4.83 -19.06
CA GLU A 503 -0.04 -4.66 -20.50
C GLU A 503 1.05 -3.74 -21.05
N LEU A 504 1.45 -2.71 -20.30
CA LEU A 504 2.57 -1.84 -20.67
C LEU A 504 3.89 -2.61 -20.78
N VAL A 505 4.18 -3.46 -19.80
CA VAL A 505 5.42 -4.26 -19.77
C VAL A 505 5.41 -5.33 -20.87
N LYS A 506 4.25 -5.96 -21.09
CA LYS A 506 4.03 -6.92 -22.18
C LYS A 506 4.20 -6.27 -23.55
N ALA A 507 3.76 -5.02 -23.71
CA ALA A 507 3.90 -4.26 -24.95
C ALA A 507 5.35 -3.79 -25.19
N LEU A 508 6.05 -3.34 -24.15
CA LEU A 508 7.43 -2.84 -24.28
C LEU A 508 8.44 -3.95 -24.60
N THR A 509 8.21 -5.16 -24.10
CA THR A 509 9.14 -6.29 -24.23
C THR A 509 9.48 -6.63 -25.70
N PRO A 510 8.51 -6.89 -26.59
CA PRO A 510 8.81 -7.16 -28.00
C PRO A 510 9.39 -5.96 -28.76
N VAL A 511 9.10 -4.72 -28.34
CA VAL A 511 9.72 -3.51 -28.91
C VAL A 511 11.23 -3.52 -28.64
N VAL A 512 11.63 -3.77 -27.40
CA VAL A 512 13.04 -3.80 -26.98
C VAL A 512 13.79 -4.93 -27.70
N GLN A 513 13.22 -6.13 -27.77
CA GLN A 513 13.81 -7.25 -28.51
C GLN A 513 14.11 -6.89 -29.96
N LYS A 514 13.14 -6.34 -30.68
CA LYS A 514 13.30 -5.99 -32.10
C LYS A 514 14.32 -4.88 -32.33
N LEU A 515 14.51 -3.98 -31.35
CA LEU A 515 15.55 -2.96 -31.40
C LEU A 515 16.94 -3.55 -31.23
N VAL A 516 17.14 -4.46 -30.26
CA VAL A 516 18.43 -5.15 -30.09
C VAL A 516 18.79 -5.94 -31.36
N THR A 517 17.83 -6.67 -31.94
CA THR A 517 18.03 -7.39 -33.21
C THR A 517 18.35 -6.47 -34.39
N TRP A 518 17.83 -5.24 -34.38
CA TRP A 518 18.10 -4.25 -35.43
C TRP A 518 19.51 -3.64 -35.32
N PHE A 519 20.02 -3.47 -34.10
CA PHE A 519 21.36 -2.93 -33.86
C PHE A 519 22.50 -3.94 -33.99
N GLY A 520 22.23 -5.21 -33.71
CA GLY A 520 23.29 -6.22 -33.63
C GLY A 520 23.71 -6.83 -34.96
N GLY A 521 25.01 -7.13 -35.03
CA GLY A 521 25.69 -7.69 -36.19
C GLY A 521 25.14 -9.03 -36.67
N ASN A 522 24.57 -9.85 -35.78
CA ASN A 522 23.63 -10.95 -36.02
C ASN A 522 23.29 -11.64 -34.67
N PRO A 523 22.87 -10.94 -33.61
CA PRO A 523 22.72 -11.58 -32.30
C PRO A 523 21.60 -12.58 -32.33
N ASP A 524 21.88 -13.80 -31.88
CA ASP A 524 20.88 -14.85 -31.76
C ASP A 524 20.12 -14.62 -30.45
N PRO A 525 18.81 -14.30 -30.52
CA PRO A 525 18.04 -13.99 -29.32
C PRO A 525 17.74 -15.27 -28.54
N LEU A 526 18.28 -15.37 -27.34
CA LEU A 526 18.07 -16.49 -26.41
C LEU A 526 16.76 -16.39 -25.61
N GLY A 527 15.95 -15.40 -25.95
CA GLY A 527 14.62 -15.19 -25.37
C GLY A 527 14.55 -14.03 -24.41
N THR A 528 13.39 -13.88 -23.78
CA THR A 528 13.13 -12.79 -22.84
C THR A 528 12.19 -13.22 -21.74
N GLN A 529 12.54 -12.86 -20.53
CA GLN A 529 11.78 -13.15 -19.32
C GLN A 529 11.42 -11.86 -18.60
N VAL A 530 10.25 -11.83 -17.97
CA VAL A 530 9.75 -10.65 -17.26
C VAL A 530 9.59 -10.97 -15.79
N ALA A 531 10.19 -10.15 -14.93
CA ALA A 531 9.90 -10.10 -13.51
C ALA A 531 9.10 -8.83 -13.20
N GLY A 532 8.00 -8.93 -12.46
CA GLY A 532 7.16 -7.79 -12.14
C GLY A 532 6.51 -7.92 -10.78
N TRP A 533 6.41 -6.79 -10.07
CA TRP A 533 5.87 -6.71 -8.72
C TRP A 533 5.08 -5.42 -8.53
N SER A 534 3.93 -5.50 -7.87
CA SER A 534 3.31 -4.29 -7.30
C SER A 534 4.11 -3.78 -6.10
N ALA A 535 3.88 -2.54 -5.68
CA ALA A 535 4.46 -1.99 -4.45
C ALA A 535 4.06 -2.84 -3.21
N MET A 536 2.86 -3.42 -3.23
CA MET A 536 2.40 -4.32 -2.16
C MET A 536 3.14 -5.66 -2.18
N ASP A 537 3.37 -6.24 -3.36
CA ASP A 537 4.15 -7.48 -3.50
C ASP A 537 5.57 -7.28 -3.00
N LEU A 538 6.22 -6.18 -3.40
CA LEU A 538 7.57 -5.85 -2.94
C LEU A 538 7.62 -5.68 -1.42
N ALA A 539 6.65 -4.99 -0.82
CA ALA A 539 6.55 -4.82 0.63
C ALA A 539 6.34 -6.16 1.35
N ALA A 540 5.51 -7.05 0.81
CA ALA A 540 5.23 -8.36 1.41
C ALA A 540 6.39 -9.34 1.26
N LEU A 541 7.06 -9.38 0.09
CA LEU A 541 8.18 -10.28 -0.17
C LEU A 541 9.46 -9.85 0.57
N THR A 542 9.64 -8.54 0.79
CA THR A 542 10.67 -8.01 1.70
C THR A 542 10.23 -7.98 3.17
N ASP A 543 9.08 -8.61 3.46
CA ASP A 543 8.42 -8.98 4.73
C ASP A 543 9.27 -9.69 5.80
N ASN A 544 10.60 -9.62 5.75
CA ASN A 544 11.48 -10.59 6.41
C ASN A 544 12.70 -9.94 7.08
N PRO A 545 13.41 -10.66 7.99
CA PRO A 545 14.55 -10.11 8.74
C PRO A 545 15.68 -9.58 7.86
N GLU A 546 15.88 -10.17 6.68
CA GLU A 546 16.94 -9.79 5.73
C GLU A 546 16.52 -8.64 4.80
N ARG A 547 15.23 -8.26 4.81
CA ARG A 547 14.65 -7.21 3.95
C ARG A 547 14.90 -7.44 2.46
N LYS A 548 14.97 -8.70 2.04
CA LYS A 548 15.28 -9.07 0.66
C LYS A 548 14.65 -10.41 0.26
N PHE A 549 14.55 -10.64 -1.04
CA PHE A 549 14.17 -11.93 -1.61
C PHE A 549 14.93 -12.18 -2.92
N GLY A 550 15.08 -13.44 -3.29
CA GLY A 550 15.73 -13.84 -4.54
C GLY A 550 14.75 -14.50 -5.50
N GLY A 551 15.11 -14.55 -6.77
CA GLY A 551 14.39 -15.30 -7.80
C GLY A 551 15.31 -15.68 -8.96
N LYS A 552 14.75 -16.46 -9.88
CA LYS A 552 15.43 -16.88 -11.11
C LYS A 552 14.53 -16.71 -12.32
N LEU A 553 15.15 -16.40 -13.45
CA LEU A 553 14.54 -16.34 -14.78
C LEU A 553 15.18 -17.44 -15.62
N SER A 554 14.36 -18.35 -16.17
CA SER A 554 14.85 -19.47 -16.98
C SER A 554 14.58 -19.18 -18.46
N PHE A 555 15.61 -19.26 -19.26
CA PHE A 555 15.61 -19.12 -20.72
C PHE A 555 15.85 -20.52 -21.27
N LEU A 556 14.75 -21.23 -21.55
CA LEU A 556 14.80 -22.61 -22.01
C LEU A 556 14.57 -22.62 -23.52
N ASN A 557 15.60 -22.99 -24.26
CA ASN A 557 15.61 -23.02 -25.71
C ASN A 557 15.81 -24.48 -26.19
N ASN A 558 15.63 -24.73 -27.47
CA ASN A 558 15.82 -26.05 -28.10
C ASN A 558 17.30 -26.31 -28.39
N ASP A 559 17.66 -27.57 -28.68
CA ASP A 559 19.01 -28.11 -28.95
C ASP A 559 19.89 -27.33 -29.97
N ASP A 560 19.37 -26.30 -30.63
CA ASP A 560 20.10 -25.44 -31.58
C ASP A 560 20.45 -24.05 -30.99
N THR A 561 20.06 -23.75 -29.76
CA THR A 561 20.21 -22.44 -29.10
C THR A 561 20.32 -22.65 -27.59
N GLY A 562 21.38 -22.14 -26.95
CA GLY A 562 21.67 -22.44 -25.56
C GLY A 562 20.56 -22.07 -24.56
N SER A 563 20.49 -22.79 -23.44
CA SER A 563 19.57 -22.57 -22.33
C SER A 563 20.30 -22.00 -21.11
N TYR A 564 19.69 -20.99 -20.47
CA TYR A 564 20.33 -20.23 -19.41
C TYR A 564 19.41 -19.96 -18.22
N GLU A 565 19.98 -19.83 -17.02
CA GLU A 565 19.30 -19.28 -15.85
C GLU A 565 19.95 -17.99 -15.38
N VAL A 566 19.13 -16.99 -15.08
CA VAL A 566 19.57 -15.70 -14.57
C VAL A 566 18.98 -15.46 -13.18
N PHE A 567 19.84 -15.16 -12.22
CA PHE A 567 19.46 -14.99 -10.81
C PHE A 567 19.42 -13.51 -10.45
N PHE A 568 18.41 -13.14 -9.65
CA PHE A 568 18.25 -11.79 -9.14
C PHE A 568 17.91 -11.78 -7.66
N GLU A 569 18.23 -10.67 -7.01
CA GLU A 569 17.90 -10.33 -5.63
C GLU A 569 17.21 -8.96 -5.60
N VAL A 570 16.13 -8.86 -4.86
CA VAL A 570 15.45 -7.60 -4.57
C VAL A 570 15.58 -7.30 -3.09
N SER A 571 16.04 -6.10 -2.73
CA SER A 571 16.24 -5.66 -1.35
C SER A 571 15.58 -4.31 -1.10
N GLU A 572 15.02 -4.10 0.09
CA GLU A 572 14.55 -2.79 0.54
C GLU A 572 15.74 -1.93 0.97
N LYS A 573 15.82 -0.69 0.46
CA LYS A 573 16.78 0.32 0.92
C LYS A 573 16.27 0.96 2.22
N LEU A 574 17.12 0.97 3.25
CA LEU A 574 16.85 1.63 4.54
C LEU A 574 17.15 3.13 4.52
#